data_AF-A0A7Y5JRI5-F1
#
_entry.id   AF-A0A7Y5JRI5-F1
#
_cell.length_a   1.000
_cell.length_b   1.000
_cell.length_c   1.000
_cell.angle_alpha   90.00
_cell.angle_beta   90.00
_cell.angle_gamma   90.00
#
_symmetry.space_group_name_H-M   'P 1'
#
loop_
_entity.id
_entity.type
_entity.pdbx_description
1 polymer ?
#
loop_
_entity_poly.entity_id
_entity_poly.type
_entity_poly.pdbx_seq_one_letter_code
_entity_poly.pdbx_strand_id
1 'polypeptide(L)'
;MPWVVLLGSAVLEAVWASALGASDGLSRPLPTVVFLLAGALSMVGLARAVRVIPIGTAYAVWTGVGAALTVTWAMAAGDEEFSLVRVLLLTGIVGAVIGLKLVGHDQPAASGPPARSGPGPSGSPQG
;
A
#
# COMPACT_ATOMS: atom_id res chain seq x y z
N MET A 1 -14.13 9.01 2.64
CA MET A 1 -13.58 8.03 3.61
C MET A 1 -12.27 7.46 3.08
N PRO A 2 -11.14 7.55 3.81
CA PRO A 2 -9.83 7.07 3.35
C PRO A 2 -9.80 5.60 2.91
N TRP A 3 -10.55 4.74 3.60
CA TRP A 3 -10.68 3.32 3.28
C TRP A 3 -11.36 3.03 1.94
N VAL A 4 -12.39 3.79 1.57
CA VAL A 4 -13.05 3.64 0.25
C VAL A 4 -12.09 4.02 -0.87
N VAL A 5 -11.32 5.10 -0.66
CA VAL A 5 -10.29 5.53 -1.62
C VAL A 5 -9.19 4.47 -1.74
N LEU A 6 -8.78 3.85 -0.62
CA LEU A 6 -7.80 2.77 -0.62
C LEU A 6 -8.29 1.52 -1.38
N LEU A 7 -9.54 1.10 -1.14
CA LEU A 7 -10.12 -0.05 -1.84
C LEU A 7 -10.30 0.23 -3.34
N GLY A 8 -10.79 1.42 -3.71
CA GLY A 8 -10.87 1.83 -5.11
C GLY A 8 -9.49 1.88 -5.78
N SER A 9 -8.48 2.36 -5.05
CA SER A 9 -7.08 2.33 -5.48
C SER A 9 -6.55 0.92 -5.74
N ALA A 10 -6.93 -0.05 -4.90
CA ALA A 10 -6.53 -1.46 -5.05
C ALA A 10 -7.26 -2.14 -6.24
N VAL A 11 -8.51 -1.78 -6.51
CA VAL A 11 -9.21 -2.24 -7.72
C VAL A 11 -8.51 -1.69 -8.98
N LEU A 12 -8.17 -0.40 -8.98
CA LEU A 12 -7.41 0.21 -10.07
C LEU A 12 -6.02 -0.42 -10.22
N GLU A 13 -5.44 -0.92 -9.13
CA GLU A 13 -4.21 -1.71 -9.20
C GLU A 13 -4.37 -2.93 -10.08
N ALA A 14 -5.40 -3.72 -9.80
CA ALA A 14 -5.68 -4.92 -10.58
C ALA A 14 -5.92 -4.60 -12.05
N VAL A 15 -6.65 -3.51 -12.34
CA VAL A 15 -6.90 -3.05 -13.70
C VAL A 15 -5.60 -2.72 -14.44
N TRP A 16 -4.68 -1.94 -13.84
CA TRP A 16 -3.44 -1.60 -14.54
C TRP A 16 -2.51 -2.81 -14.67
N ALA A 17 -2.48 -3.70 -13.68
CA ALA A 17 -1.65 -4.90 -13.71
C ALA A 17 -2.10 -5.86 -14.83
N SER A 18 -3.40 -6.11 -14.94
CA SER A 18 -3.97 -6.89 -16.05
C SER A 18 -3.75 -6.22 -17.41
N ALA A 19 -3.92 -4.90 -17.49
CA ALA A 19 -3.68 -4.15 -18.74
C ALA A 19 -2.20 -4.17 -19.17
N LEU A 20 -1.27 -4.14 -18.21
CA LEU A 20 0.16 -4.27 -18.47
C LEU A 20 0.48 -5.64 -19.07
N GLY A 21 -0.06 -6.72 -18.50
CA GLY A 21 0.06 -8.07 -19.07
C GLY A 21 -0.49 -8.15 -20.50
N ALA A 22 -1.64 -7.55 -20.75
CA ALA A 22 -2.28 -7.51 -22.06
C ALA A 22 -1.60 -6.57 -23.08
N SER A 23 -0.67 -5.71 -22.64
CA SER A 23 -0.02 -4.70 -23.50
C SER A 23 1.04 -5.27 -24.45
N ASP A 24 1.45 -6.52 -24.25
CA ASP A 24 2.50 -7.19 -25.04
C ASP A 24 3.78 -6.34 -25.09
N GLY A 25 4.37 -6.10 -23.91
CA GLY A 25 5.57 -5.26 -23.77
C GLY A 25 5.35 -3.80 -24.16
N LEU A 26 4.16 -3.24 -23.90
CA LEU A 26 3.75 -1.87 -24.26
C LEU A 26 3.58 -1.62 -25.77
N SER A 27 3.59 -2.66 -26.60
CA SER A 27 3.41 -2.54 -28.05
C SER A 27 1.96 -2.29 -28.46
N ARG A 28 1.00 -2.76 -27.65
CA ARG A 28 -0.44 -2.56 -27.91
C ARG A 28 -0.91 -1.24 -27.31
N PRO A 29 -1.40 -0.29 -28.11
CA PRO A 29 -1.66 1.08 -27.65
C PRO A 29 -2.82 1.15 -26.64
N LEU A 30 -3.90 0.41 -26.88
CA LEU A 30 -5.09 0.48 -26.02
C LEU A 30 -4.83 -0.05 -24.59
N PRO A 31 -4.27 -1.27 -24.38
CA PRO A 31 -3.94 -1.74 -23.03
C PRO A 31 -2.86 -0.88 -22.36
N THR A 32 -1.91 -0.35 -23.13
CA THR A 32 -0.87 0.55 -22.60
C THR A 32 -1.46 1.84 -22.03
N VAL A 33 -2.43 2.46 -22.72
CA VAL A 33 -3.12 3.65 -22.22
C VAL A 33 -3.90 3.33 -20.94
N VAL A 34 -4.59 2.18 -20.89
CA VAL A 34 -5.31 1.73 -19.69
C VAL A 34 -4.34 1.53 -18.53
N PHE A 35 -3.21 0.85 -18.75
CA PHE A 35 -2.14 0.67 -17.77
C PHE A 35 -1.68 2.01 -17.19
N LEU A 36 -1.32 2.97 -18.03
CA LEU A 36 -0.79 4.25 -17.58
C LEU A 36 -1.84 5.06 -16.80
N LEU A 37 -3.07 5.14 -17.30
CA LEU A 37 -4.13 5.92 -16.67
C LEU A 37 -4.59 5.29 -15.34
N ALA A 38 -4.87 3.99 -15.34
CA ALA A 38 -5.28 3.29 -14.13
C ALA A 38 -4.14 3.24 -13.10
N GLY A 39 -2.89 3.07 -13.54
CA GLY A 39 -1.70 3.13 -12.68
C GLY A 39 -1.56 4.49 -11.99
N ALA A 40 -1.65 5.58 -12.75
CA ALA A 40 -1.60 6.93 -12.19
C ALA A 40 -2.74 7.19 -11.18
N LEU A 41 -3.97 6.81 -11.54
CA LEU A 41 -5.13 6.98 -10.66
C LEU A 41 -5.02 6.13 -9.39
N SER A 42 -4.54 4.89 -9.51
CA SER A 42 -4.24 4.00 -8.38
C SER A 42 -3.21 4.66 -7.45
N MET A 43 -2.08 5.12 -7.98
CA MET A 43 -1.05 5.78 -7.16
C MET A 43 -1.58 7.04 -6.44
N VAL A 44 -2.41 7.85 -7.10
CA VAL A 44 -3.04 9.01 -6.48
C VAL A 44 -4.01 8.59 -5.36
N GLY A 45 -4.78 7.51 -5.57
CA GLY A 45 -5.67 6.96 -4.56
C GLY A 45 -4.92 6.50 -3.31
N LEU A 46 -3.87 5.70 -3.49
CA LEU A 46 -3.00 5.26 -2.40
C LEU A 46 -2.36 6.45 -1.68
N ALA A 47 -1.81 7.42 -2.43
CA ALA A 47 -1.19 8.62 -1.89
C ALA A 47 -2.16 9.46 -1.04
N ARG A 48 -3.46 9.45 -1.35
CA ARG A 48 -4.49 10.10 -0.51
C ARG A 48 -4.81 9.27 0.73
N ALA A 49 -4.87 7.95 0.62
CA ALA A 49 -5.19 7.07 1.74
C ALA A 49 -4.10 7.09 2.83
N VAL A 50 -2.83 7.09 2.44
CA VAL A 50 -1.67 7.09 3.37
C VAL A 50 -1.53 8.38 4.18
N ARG A 51 -2.26 9.44 3.84
CA ARG A 51 -2.31 10.67 4.65
C ARG A 51 -3.03 10.47 5.99
N VAL A 52 -3.85 9.41 6.09
CA VAL A 52 -4.67 9.12 7.27
C VAL A 52 -4.42 7.71 7.79
N ILE A 53 -4.14 6.76 6.89
CA ILE A 53 -3.86 5.36 7.23
C ILE A 53 -2.34 5.17 7.29
N PRO A 54 -1.78 4.52 8.33
CA PRO A 54 -0.35 4.20 8.37
C PRO A 54 0.11 3.52 7.09
N ILE A 55 1.25 3.96 6.55
CA ILE A 55 1.73 3.54 5.22
C ILE A 55 1.89 2.02 5.13
N GLY A 56 2.38 1.36 6.18
CA GLY A 56 2.51 -0.10 6.22
C GLY A 56 1.15 -0.79 6.06
N THR A 57 0.13 -0.36 6.79
CA THR A 57 -1.23 -0.92 6.67
C THR A 57 -1.84 -0.65 5.30
N ALA A 58 -1.72 0.59 4.80
CA ALA A 58 -2.28 0.97 3.52
C ALA A 58 -1.63 0.20 2.36
N TYR A 59 -0.30 0.10 2.35
CA TYR A 59 0.44 -0.62 1.31
C TYR A 59 0.14 -2.11 1.32
N ALA A 60 0.07 -2.70 2.51
CA ALA A 60 -0.23 -4.11 2.68
C ALA A 60 -1.65 -4.46 2.18
N VAL A 61 -2.65 -3.63 2.54
CA VAL A 61 -4.03 -3.80 2.03
C VAL A 61 -4.11 -3.55 0.53
N TRP A 62 -3.47 -2.49 0.03
CA TRP A 62 -3.47 -2.13 -1.38
C TRP A 62 -2.93 -3.28 -2.23
N THR A 63 -1.68 -3.69 -2.00
CA THR A 63 -1.03 -4.79 -2.73
C THR A 63 -1.74 -6.13 -2.55
N GLY A 64 -2.21 -6.47 -1.34
CA GLY A 64 -2.88 -7.73 -1.08
C GLY A 64 -4.21 -7.86 -1.85
N VAL A 65 -5.03 -6.81 -1.83
CA VAL A 65 -6.32 -6.78 -2.54
C VAL A 65 -6.09 -6.71 -4.05
N GLY A 66 -5.18 -5.86 -4.52
CA GLY A 66 -4.87 -5.74 -5.94
C GLY A 66 -4.33 -7.04 -6.53
N ALA A 67 -3.40 -7.71 -5.84
CA ALA A 67 -2.88 -9.01 -6.26
C ALA A 67 -3.99 -10.09 -6.32
N ALA A 68 -4.83 -10.18 -5.28
CA ALA A 68 -5.93 -11.15 -5.25
C ALA A 68 -6.92 -10.94 -6.41
N LEU A 69 -7.28 -9.68 -6.68
CA LEU A 69 -8.16 -9.33 -7.81
C LEU A 69 -7.51 -9.61 -9.15
N THR A 70 -6.21 -9.27 -9.32
CA THR A 70 -5.47 -9.51 -10.57
C THR A 70 -5.43 -10.99 -10.92
N VAL A 71 -5.11 -11.85 -9.94
CA VAL A 71 -5.06 -13.29 -10.16
C VAL A 71 -6.44 -13.87 -10.40
N THR A 72 -7.44 -13.45 -9.60
CA THR A 72 -8.83 -13.89 -9.81
C THR A 72 -9.30 -13.52 -11.22
N TRP A 73 -8.96 -12.33 -11.70
CA TRP A 73 -9.26 -11.89 -13.05
C TRP A 73 -8.53 -12.70 -14.12
N ALA A 74 -7.23 -12.93 -13.98
CA ALA A 74 -6.44 -13.72 -14.93
C ALA A 74 -6.97 -15.16 -15.07
N MET A 75 -7.37 -15.78 -13.95
CA MET A 75 -8.00 -17.10 -13.95
C MET A 75 -9.38 -17.08 -14.62
N ALA A 76 -10.20 -16.05 -14.37
CA ALA A 76 -11.51 -15.90 -14.99
C ALA A 76 -11.45 -15.58 -16.49
N ALA A 77 -10.42 -14.85 -16.93
CA ALA A 77 -10.16 -14.53 -18.33
C ALA A 77 -9.59 -15.73 -19.11
N GLY A 78 -9.14 -16.78 -18.43
CA GLY A 78 -8.51 -17.96 -19.04
C GLY A 78 -7.05 -17.76 -19.40
N ASP A 79 -6.44 -16.65 -18.97
CA ASP A 79 -5.01 -16.35 -19.21
C ASP A 79 -4.10 -17.21 -18.31
N GLU A 80 -4.64 -17.77 -17.24
CA GLU A 80 -3.87 -18.49 -16.23
C GLU A 80 -4.60 -19.72 -15.70
N GLU A 81 -3.94 -20.88 -15.72
CA GLU A 81 -4.51 -22.12 -15.19
C GLU A 81 -4.65 -22.09 -13.66
N PHE A 82 -5.76 -22.65 -13.17
CA PHE A 82 -6.00 -22.79 -11.74
C PHE A 82 -4.93 -23.69 -11.10
N SER A 83 -4.13 -23.11 -10.19
CA SER A 83 -3.10 -23.83 -9.45
C SER A 83 -3.31 -23.68 -7.94
N LEU A 84 -3.52 -24.82 -7.27
CA LEU A 84 -3.68 -24.87 -5.82
C LEU A 84 -2.45 -24.29 -5.07
N VAL A 85 -1.25 -24.49 -5.63
CA VAL A 85 0.00 -23.93 -5.10
C VAL A 85 0.00 -22.41 -5.20
N ARG A 86 -0.47 -21.85 -6.32
CA ARG A 86 -0.55 -20.39 -6.52
C ARG A 86 -1.54 -19.74 -5.55
N VAL A 87 -2.69 -20.38 -5.34
CA VAL A 87 -3.69 -19.94 -4.34
C VAL A 87 -3.10 -19.96 -2.93
N LEU A 88 -2.36 -21.01 -2.56
CA LEU A 88 -1.68 -21.11 -1.26
C LEU A 88 -0.67 -19.96 -1.08
N LEU A 89 0.18 -19.70 -2.08
CA LEU A 89 1.20 -18.64 -2.01
C LEU A 89 0.57 -17.25 -1.90
N LEU A 90 -0.50 -16.96 -2.66
CA LEU A 90 -1.24 -15.71 -2.55
C LEU A 90 -1.88 -15.55 -1.18
N THR A 91 -2.47 -16.62 -0.65
CA THR A 91 -3.02 -16.62 0.71
C THR A 91 -1.92 -16.39 1.75
N GLY A 92 -0.71 -16.91 1.53
CA GLY A 92 0.47 -16.64 2.34
C GLY A 92 0.89 -15.17 2.33
N ILE A 93 0.87 -14.51 1.17
CA ILE A 93 1.13 -13.07 1.04
C ILE A 93 0.09 -12.27 1.83
N VAL A 94 -1.21 -12.58 1.65
CA VAL A 94 -2.30 -11.94 2.40
C VAL A 94 -2.17 -12.18 3.90
N GLY A 95 -1.80 -13.40 4.31
CA GLY A 95 -1.55 -13.75 5.71
C GLY A 95 -0.39 -12.96 6.32
N ALA A 96 0.71 -12.78 5.58
CA ALA A 96 1.85 -11.96 6.02
C ALA A 96 1.46 -10.48 6.17
N VAL A 97 0.66 -9.95 5.24
CA VAL A 97 0.06 -8.61 5.30
C VAL A 97 -0.79 -8.42 6.57
N ILE A 98 -1.67 -9.39 6.86
CA ILE A 98 -2.51 -9.36 8.07
C ILE A 98 -1.65 -9.45 9.32
N GLY A 99 -0.67 -10.35 9.35
CA GLY A 99 0.28 -10.49 10.45
C GLY A 99 1.04 -9.21 10.76
N LEU A 100 1.53 -8.52 9.72
CA LEU A 100 2.21 -7.23 9.88
C LEU A 100 1.29 -6.15 10.47
N LYS A 101 0.02 -6.12 10.08
CA LYS A 101 -0.98 -5.22 10.69
C LYS A 101 -1.22 -5.53 12.17
N LEU A 102 -1.23 -6.81 12.56
CA LEU A 102 -1.46 -7.23 13.94
C LEU A 102 -0.28 -6.91 14.86
N VAL A 103 0.95 -6.99 14.34
CA VAL A 103 2.19 -6.70 15.08
C VAL A 103 2.52 -5.19 15.11
N GLY A 104 2.00 -4.40 14.17
CA GLY A 104 2.29 -2.97 14.03
C GLY A 104 1.68 -2.03 15.07
N HIS A 105 1.71 -2.38 16.37
CA HIS A 105 1.14 -1.57 17.46
C HIS A 105 2.11 -0.73 18.29
N ASP A 106 3.38 -0.58 17.92
CA ASP A 106 4.30 0.29 18.67
C ASP A 106 4.96 1.32 17.76
N GLN A 107 4.35 2.49 17.69
CA GLN A 107 5.04 3.71 17.28
C GLN A 107 5.46 4.42 18.58
N PRO A 108 6.68 4.18 19.10
CA PRO A 108 7.18 4.98 20.20
C PRO A 108 7.12 6.43 19.74
N ALA A 109 6.30 7.23 20.45
CA ALA A 109 6.14 8.64 20.21
C ALA A 109 7.54 9.23 20.05
N ALA A 110 7.80 9.89 18.93
CA ALA A 110 9.06 10.57 18.69
C ALA A 110 9.34 11.44 19.92
N SER A 111 10.27 11.00 20.76
CA SER A 111 10.67 11.71 21.97
C SER A 111 11.20 13.04 21.47
N GLY A 112 10.42 14.10 21.67
CA GLY A 112 10.86 15.46 21.38
C GLY A 112 12.22 15.70 22.06
N PRO A 113 13.09 16.54 21.46
CA PRO A 113 14.44 16.74 21.99
C PRO A 113 14.38 17.12 23.47
N PRO A 114 15.28 16.56 24.31
CA PRO A 114 15.25 16.76 25.75
C PRO A 114 15.23 18.26 26.03
N ALA A 115 14.25 18.70 26.82
CA ALA A 115 14.17 20.05 27.32
C ALA A 115 15.52 20.37 27.97
N ARG A 116 16.28 21.30 27.37
CA ARG A 116 17.51 21.79 27.97
C ARG A 116 17.09 22.46 29.28
N SER A 117 17.31 21.79 30.41
CA SER A 117 17.37 22.42 31.71
C SER A 117 18.52 23.42 31.65
N GLY A 118 18.21 24.67 31.33
CA GLY A 118 19.17 25.77 31.40
C GLY A 118 19.71 25.88 32.83
N PRO A 119 20.99 26.21 33.02
CA PRO A 119 21.49 26.49 34.36
C PRO A 119 20.70 27.69 34.92
N GLY A 120 20.04 27.47 36.06
CA GLY A 120 19.29 28.51 36.75
C GLY A 120 20.21 29.72 37.03
N PRO A 121 19.67 30.94 37.04
CA PRO A 121 20.46 32.12 37.33
C PRO A 121 21.05 31.97 38.73
N SER A 122 22.38 31.88 38.78
CA SER A 122 23.18 31.97 39.99
C SER A 122 22.84 33.28 40.69
N GLY A 123 21.96 33.20 41.68
CA GLY A 123 21.70 34.29 42.60
C GLY A 123 23.00 34.63 43.32
N SER A 124 23.55 35.78 42.99
CA SER A 124 24.58 36.43 43.79
C SER A 124 23.90 37.58 44.53
N PRO A 125 23.64 37.46 45.84
CA PRO A 125 23.41 38.62 46.68
C PRO A 125 24.75 39.28 47.01
N GLN A 126 24.74 40.60 46.91
CA GLN A 126 25.76 41.57 47.28
C GLN A 126 26.27 41.38 48.73
N GLY A 127 27.48 41.89 49.01
CA GLY A 127 27.93 42.17 50.39
C GLY A 127 29.43 42.17 50.55
#